data_AF-Q3A918-F1
#
_entry.id   AF-Q3A918-F1
#
_cell.length_a   1.000
_cell.length_b   1.000
_cell.length_c   1.000
_cell.angle_alpha   90.00
_cell.angle_beta   90.00
_cell.angle_gamma   90.00
#
_symmetry.space_group_name_H-M   'P 1'
#
loop_
_entity.id
_entity.type
_entity.pdbx_description
1 polymer ?
#
loop_
_entity_poly.entity_id
_entity_poly.type
_entity_poly.pdbx_seq_one_letter_code
_entity_poly.pdbx_strand_id
1 'polypeptide(L)'
;MPKYAMVIDMTKCAACQACTVACEAEWGLPPGEKFTRLEERETGSFPNVRREFLLIQCQHCDNAPCIEVCPTGATYKREDGIVLVDDKRCAGCKYCMVACPYQARVINHEKGVPEKCRFCYHRVEQGKKPACVSTCIGEARYFGDLDDPNDEIHRIIQQKQAKPLRGDLGTKPSIYYVR
;
A
#
# COMPACT_ATOMS: atom_id res chain seq x y z
N MET A 1 -10.40 14.15 11.60
CA MET A 1 -9.04 13.60 11.39
C MET A 1 -8.90 13.27 9.92
N PRO A 2 -7.71 13.39 9.34
CA PRO A 2 -7.50 13.07 7.93
C PRO A 2 -7.74 11.59 7.68
N LYS A 3 -8.23 11.25 6.49
CA LYS A 3 -8.33 9.88 5.99
C LYS A 3 -7.23 9.62 5.00
N TYR A 4 -6.12 9.03 5.47
CA TYR A 4 -4.93 8.88 4.64
C TYR A 4 -5.17 7.93 3.46
N ALA A 5 -4.82 8.40 2.27
CA ALA A 5 -4.88 7.63 1.05
C ALA A 5 -3.64 7.87 0.18
N MET A 6 -3.47 6.99 -0.81
CA MET A 6 -2.37 7.08 -1.78
C MET A 6 -2.90 6.97 -3.20
N VAL A 7 -2.33 7.74 -4.12
CA VAL A 7 -2.52 7.54 -5.56
C VAL A 7 -1.20 7.06 -6.17
N ILE A 8 -1.28 6.02 -7.00
CA ILE A 8 -0.14 5.50 -7.74
C ILE A 8 -0.43 5.64 -9.24
N ASP A 9 0.29 6.53 -9.89
CA ASP A 9 0.19 6.79 -11.32
C ASP A 9 1.14 5.86 -12.09
N MET A 10 0.62 4.73 -12.56
CA MET A 10 1.42 3.74 -13.27
C MET A 10 1.89 4.23 -14.64
N THR A 11 1.25 5.26 -15.21
CA THR A 11 1.68 5.88 -16.48
C THR A 11 3.00 6.64 -16.35
N LYS A 12 3.35 7.05 -15.13
CA LYS A 12 4.64 7.70 -14.79
C LYS A 12 5.66 6.73 -14.19
N CYS A 13 5.28 5.49 -13.88
CA CYS A 13 6.13 4.57 -13.16
C CYS A 13 7.14 3.89 -14.09
N ALA A 14 8.42 4.20 -13.91
CA ALA A 14 9.53 3.55 -14.64
C ALA A 14 10.01 2.23 -13.99
N ALA A 15 9.27 1.68 -13.03
CA ALA A 15 9.61 0.40 -12.37
C ALA A 15 11.01 0.33 -11.72
N CYS A 16 11.64 1.45 -11.38
CA CYS A 16 13.02 1.50 -10.87
C CYS A 16 13.23 0.92 -9.46
N GLN A 17 12.15 0.53 -8.77
CA GLN A 17 12.16 -0.02 -7.40
C GLN A 17 12.76 0.86 -6.29
N ALA A 18 13.09 2.13 -6.56
CA ALA A 18 13.57 3.06 -5.53
C ALA A 18 12.62 3.16 -4.33
N CYS A 19 11.31 3.12 -4.58
CA CYS A 19 10.29 3.14 -3.53
C CYS A 19 10.26 1.88 -2.66
N THR A 20 10.68 0.73 -3.20
CA THR A 20 10.82 -0.54 -2.46
C THR A 20 12.03 -0.45 -1.54
N VAL A 21 13.20 -0.07 -2.08
CA VAL A 21 14.46 0.06 -1.33
C VAL A 21 14.34 1.10 -0.21
N ALA A 22 13.71 2.25 -0.47
CA ALA A 22 13.48 3.25 0.57
C ALA A 22 12.55 2.75 1.68
N CYS A 23 11.58 1.88 1.36
CA CYS A 23 10.70 1.28 2.35
C CYS A 23 11.46 0.28 3.23
N GLU A 24 12.29 -0.57 2.61
CA GLU A 24 13.16 -1.52 3.29
C GLU A 24 14.10 -0.79 4.26
N ALA A 25 14.78 0.26 3.78
CA ALA A 25 15.68 1.07 4.59
C ALA A 25 14.98 1.80 5.74
N GLU A 26 13.81 2.41 5.49
CA GLU A 26 13.04 3.15 6.50
C GLU A 26 12.59 2.25 7.66
N TRP A 27 12.25 0.99 7.37
CA TRP A 27 11.74 0.04 8.37
C TRP A 27 12.77 -0.96 8.86
N GLY A 28 14.01 -0.91 8.35
CA GLY A 28 15.06 -1.87 8.68
C GLY A 28 14.65 -3.31 8.37
N LEU A 29 14.04 -3.55 7.21
CA LEU A 29 13.54 -4.88 6.86
C LEU A 29 14.69 -5.86 6.60
N PRO A 30 14.58 -7.11 7.07
CA PRO A 30 15.55 -8.16 6.76
C PRO A 30 15.67 -8.40 5.24
N PRO A 31 16.83 -8.89 4.75
CA PRO A 31 16.99 -9.27 3.35
C PRO A 31 15.90 -10.24 2.89
N GLY A 32 15.24 -9.90 1.78
CA GLY A 32 14.17 -10.71 1.19
C GLY A 32 12.76 -10.35 1.66
N GLU A 33 12.60 -9.61 2.75
CA GLU A 33 11.30 -9.11 3.19
C GLU A 33 10.97 -7.77 2.54
N LYS A 34 9.81 -7.69 1.85
CA LYS A 34 9.38 -6.49 1.13
C LYS A 34 7.90 -6.21 1.37
N PHE A 35 7.55 -4.96 1.67
CA PHE A 35 6.14 -4.54 1.80
C PHE A 35 5.49 -4.12 0.48
N THR A 36 6.28 -4.04 -0.58
CA THR A 36 5.84 -3.67 -1.93
C THR A 36 6.22 -4.76 -2.90
N ARG A 37 5.31 -5.10 -3.81
CA ARG A 37 5.49 -6.08 -4.87
C ARG A 37 5.26 -5.40 -6.21
N LEU A 38 6.27 -5.42 -7.07
CA LEU A 38 6.15 -4.93 -8.43
C LEU A 38 5.81 -6.11 -9.34
N GLU A 39 4.62 -6.07 -9.93
CA GLU A 39 4.20 -6.99 -10.96
C GLU A 39 4.39 -6.34 -12.33
N GLU A 40 4.67 -7.17 -13.32
CA GLU A 40 4.93 -6.72 -14.68
C GLU A 40 4.21 -7.61 -15.66
N ARG A 41 3.62 -7.00 -16.68
CA ARG A 41 2.89 -7.72 -17.71
C ARG A 41 3.22 -7.15 -19.08
N GLU A 42 3.69 -8.01 -19.96
CA GLU A 42 3.78 -7.72 -21.39
C GLU A 42 2.54 -8.22 -22.11
N THR A 43 2.05 -7.43 -23.06
CA THR A 43 0.88 -7.75 -23.88
C THR A 43 1.12 -7.33 -25.33
N GLY A 44 0.41 -7.99 -26.25
CA GLY A 44 0.52 -7.74 -27.68
C GLY A 44 1.59 -8.59 -28.36
N SER A 45 1.89 -8.23 -29.61
CA SER A 45 2.88 -8.89 -30.46
C SER A 45 3.56 -7.85 -31.35
N PHE A 46 4.79 -8.12 -31.79
CA PHE A 46 5.55 -7.17 -32.62
C PHE A 46 4.75 -6.76 -33.87
N PRO A 47 4.66 -5.45 -34.20
CA PRO A 47 5.35 -4.30 -33.57
C PRO A 47 4.59 -3.62 -32.42
N ASN A 48 3.39 -4.09 -32.06
CA ASN A 48 2.51 -3.48 -31.07
C ASN A 48 2.63 -4.15 -29.69
N VAL A 49 3.83 -4.14 -29.11
CA VAL A 49 4.07 -4.67 -27.76
C VAL A 49 3.87 -3.56 -26.73
N ARG A 50 3.23 -3.89 -25.60
CA ARG A 50 3.07 -3.01 -24.44
C ARG A 50 3.53 -3.70 -23.19
N ARG A 51 4.16 -2.93 -22.29
CA ARG A 51 4.60 -3.38 -20.97
C ARG A 51 3.90 -2.53 -19.93
N GLU A 52 3.20 -3.19 -19.03
CA GLU A 52 2.50 -2.56 -17.90
C GLU A 52 3.17 -2.97 -16.61
N PHE A 53 3.33 -2.00 -15.72
CA PHE A 53 3.80 -2.23 -14.36
C PHE A 53 2.64 -2.07 -13.39
N LEU A 54 2.66 -2.84 -12.31
CA LEU A 54 1.72 -2.71 -11.21
C LEU A 54 2.44 -2.83 -9.87
N LEU A 55 2.48 -1.74 -9.12
CA LEU A 55 3.02 -1.74 -7.76
C LEU A 55 1.93 -2.04 -6.72
N ILE A 56 1.99 -3.22 -6.12
CA ILE A 56 1.05 -3.70 -5.10
C ILE A 56 1.67 -3.53 -3.70
N GLN A 57 0.89 -3.06 -2.74
CA GLN A 57 1.24 -3.03 -1.31
C GLN A 57 -0.04 -3.13 -0.46
N CYS A 58 0.06 -3.00 0.86
CA CYS A 58 -1.14 -2.93 1.70
C CYS A 58 -2.02 -1.76 1.28
N GLN A 59 -3.29 -2.05 1.00
CA GLN A 59 -4.23 -1.06 0.50
C GLN A 59 -4.92 -0.25 1.60
N HIS A 60 -4.61 -0.53 2.88
CA HIS A 60 -5.22 0.12 4.06
C HIS A 60 -6.76 0.24 3.93
N CYS A 61 -7.38 -0.89 3.61
CA CYS A 61 -8.81 -1.01 3.34
C CYS A 61 -9.68 -0.47 4.48
N ASP A 62 -10.75 0.24 4.15
CA ASP A 62 -11.73 0.69 5.13
C ASP A 62 -12.57 -0.48 5.65
N ASN A 63 -12.97 -1.39 4.75
CA ASN A 63 -13.57 -2.68 5.08
C ASN A 63 -12.49 -3.78 4.97
N ALA A 64 -11.69 -3.94 6.01
CA ALA A 64 -10.50 -4.78 5.99
C ALA A 64 -10.78 -6.21 6.46
N PRO A 65 -10.84 -7.23 5.57
CA PRO A 65 -11.09 -8.62 6.00
C PRO A 65 -10.01 -9.15 6.94
N CYS A 66 -8.80 -8.60 6.85
CA CYS A 66 -7.70 -8.97 7.74
C CYS A 66 -7.88 -8.54 9.21
N ILE A 67 -8.79 -7.60 9.49
CA ILE A 67 -9.21 -7.23 10.85
C ILE A 67 -10.23 -8.26 11.34
N GLU A 68 -11.27 -8.52 10.56
CA GLU A 68 -12.36 -9.45 10.89
C GLU A 68 -11.87 -10.86 11.24
N VAL A 69 -10.87 -11.39 10.52
CA VAL A 69 -10.34 -12.74 10.76
C VAL A 69 -9.33 -12.81 11.91
N CYS A 70 -8.99 -11.69 12.57
CA CYS A 70 -7.94 -11.67 13.58
C CYS A 70 -8.50 -12.07 14.96
N PRO A 71 -8.20 -13.28 15.48
CA PRO A 71 -8.83 -13.77 16.71
C PRO A 71 -8.38 -13.02 17.96
N THR A 72 -7.21 -12.37 17.93
CA THR A 72 -6.65 -11.64 19.07
C THR A 72 -6.91 -10.13 19.02
N GLY A 73 -7.54 -9.63 17.96
CA GLY A 73 -7.66 -8.19 17.71
C GLY A 73 -6.32 -7.48 17.48
N ALA A 74 -5.26 -8.22 17.16
CA ALA A 74 -3.94 -7.63 16.90
C ALA A 74 -3.91 -6.78 15.64
N THR A 75 -4.69 -7.11 14.61
CA THR A 75 -4.87 -6.20 13.47
C THR A 75 -6.00 -5.23 13.78
N TYR A 76 -5.73 -3.93 13.70
CA TYR A 76 -6.70 -2.88 13.99
C TYR A 76 -6.57 -1.73 12.98
N LYS A 77 -7.60 -0.88 12.92
CA LYS A 77 -7.63 0.35 12.11
C LYS A 77 -7.59 1.56 13.02
N ARG A 78 -6.69 2.50 12.75
CA ARG A 78 -6.65 3.82 13.40
C ARG A 78 -7.79 4.70 12.88
N GLU A 79 -8.08 5.78 13.61
CA GLU A 79 -9.08 6.78 13.20
C GLU A 79 -8.75 7.46 11.87
N ASP A 80 -7.47 7.54 11.51
CA ASP A 80 -6.97 8.10 10.25
C ASP A 80 -6.96 7.11 9.06
N GLY A 81 -7.56 5.92 9.24
CA GLY A 81 -7.67 4.88 8.22
C GLY A 81 -6.47 3.95 8.10
N ILE A 82 -5.36 4.20 8.82
CA ILE A 82 -4.18 3.34 8.75
C ILE A 82 -4.47 2.02 9.50
N VAL A 83 -4.60 0.92 8.74
CA VAL A 83 -4.59 -0.44 9.31
C VAL A 83 -3.18 -0.76 9.83
N LEU A 84 -3.05 -1.30 11.04
CA LEU A 84 -1.79 -1.69 11.70
C LEU A 84 -1.89 -3.08 12.34
N VAL A 85 -0.77 -3.56 12.90
CA VAL A 85 -0.66 -4.80 13.66
C VAL A 85 0.02 -4.47 15.00
N ASP A 86 -0.57 -4.91 16.11
CA ASP A 86 0.05 -4.90 17.44
C ASP A 86 0.81 -6.22 17.63
N ASP A 87 2.13 -6.15 17.53
CA ASP A 87 3.03 -7.30 17.68
C ASP A 87 2.84 -8.01 19.03
N LYS A 88 2.49 -7.28 20.11
CA LYS A 88 2.34 -7.85 21.46
C LYS A 88 1.07 -8.69 21.61
N ARG A 89 0.05 -8.43 20.78
CA ARG A 89 -1.21 -9.19 20.78
C ARG A 89 -1.24 -10.26 19.70
N CYS A 90 -0.28 -10.27 18.79
CA CYS A 90 -0.31 -11.16 17.63
C CYS A 90 0.05 -12.59 18.04
N ALA A 91 -0.81 -13.55 17.70
CA ALA A 91 -0.56 -14.97 17.91
C ALA A 91 0.18 -15.66 16.74
N GLY A 92 0.55 -14.93 15.68
CA GLY A 92 1.28 -15.50 14.55
C GLY A 92 0.47 -16.50 13.68
N CYS A 93 -0.86 -16.55 13.80
CA CYS A 93 -1.70 -17.57 13.13
C CYS A 93 -1.84 -17.40 11.60
N LYS A 94 -1.37 -16.29 11.03
CA LYS A 94 -1.36 -15.99 9.58
C LYS A 94 -2.72 -15.90 8.88
N TYR A 95 -3.85 -15.99 9.58
CA TYR A 95 -5.19 -15.83 8.98
C TYR A 95 -5.35 -14.49 8.23
N CYS A 96 -4.79 -13.42 8.79
CA CYS A 96 -4.81 -12.09 8.17
C CYS A 96 -4.04 -12.05 6.83
N MET A 97 -3.06 -12.94 6.62
CA MET A 97 -2.34 -13.08 5.35
C MET A 97 -3.23 -13.74 4.29
N VAL A 98 -3.89 -14.85 4.65
CA VAL A 98 -4.80 -15.59 3.77
C VAL A 98 -6.02 -14.75 3.39
N ALA A 99 -6.59 -14.01 4.33
CA ALA A 99 -7.76 -13.17 4.09
C ALA A 99 -7.46 -11.91 3.25
N CYS A 100 -6.19 -11.54 3.06
CA CYS A 100 -5.84 -10.34 2.31
C CYS A 100 -5.91 -10.62 0.80
N PRO A 101 -6.85 -10.01 0.04
CA PRO A 101 -6.98 -10.30 -1.39
C PRO A 101 -5.82 -9.77 -2.24
N TYR A 102 -4.96 -8.93 -1.64
CA TYR A 102 -3.77 -8.36 -2.27
C TYR A 102 -2.48 -9.10 -1.92
N GLN A 103 -2.55 -10.08 -1.01
CA GLN A 103 -1.38 -10.79 -0.46
C GLN A 103 -0.30 -9.81 0.04
N ALA A 104 -0.75 -8.73 0.70
CA ALA A 104 0.09 -7.59 1.03
C ALA A 104 0.78 -7.69 2.40
N ARG A 105 0.83 -8.89 2.98
CA ARG A 105 1.45 -9.18 4.27
C ARG A 105 2.57 -10.18 4.09
N VAL A 106 3.67 -9.93 4.79
CA VAL A 106 4.85 -10.82 4.85
C VAL A 106 5.01 -11.29 6.29
N ILE A 107 5.60 -12.46 6.50
CA ILE A 107 5.89 -12.94 7.85
C ILE A 107 7.26 -12.41 8.25
N ASN A 108 7.34 -11.66 9.35
CA ASN A 108 8.62 -11.38 9.99
C ASN A 108 9.08 -12.68 10.67
N HIS A 109 10.13 -13.29 10.16
CA HIS A 109 10.59 -14.60 10.61
C HIS A 109 11.23 -14.58 12.01
N GLU A 110 11.78 -13.43 12.42
CA GLU A 110 12.38 -13.27 13.75
C GLU A 110 11.31 -13.17 14.84
N LYS A 111 10.21 -12.47 14.56
CA LYS A 111 9.11 -12.25 15.52
C LYS A 111 7.97 -13.28 15.40
N GLY A 112 7.86 -13.96 14.26
CA GLY A 112 6.69 -14.79 13.94
C GLY A 112 5.40 -13.99 13.70
N VAL A 113 5.51 -12.67 13.43
CA VAL A 113 4.37 -11.76 13.29
C VAL A 113 4.20 -11.34 11.82
N PRO A 114 2.98 -11.38 11.26
CA PRO A 114 2.72 -10.83 9.94
C PRO A 114 2.87 -9.31 9.90
N GLU A 115 3.87 -8.83 9.16
CA GLU A 115 4.13 -7.42 8.87
C GLU A 115 3.60 -7.02 7.48
N LYS A 116 3.54 -5.71 7.22
CA LYS A 116 3.02 -5.11 5.99
C LYS A 116 3.35 -3.63 5.93
N CYS A 117 3.02 -2.98 4.82
CA CYS A 117 3.05 -1.52 4.72
C CYS A 117 2.22 -0.88 5.86
N ARG A 118 2.77 0.22 6.38
CA ARG A 118 2.31 0.97 7.56
C ARG A 118 2.04 2.44 7.22
N PHE A 119 2.00 2.79 5.93
CA PHE A 119 1.97 4.17 5.43
C PHE A 119 3.02 5.11 6.04
N CYS A 120 4.12 4.55 6.55
CA CYS A 120 5.12 5.33 7.29
C CYS A 120 4.47 6.22 8.37
N TYR A 121 3.52 5.67 9.15
CA TYR A 121 2.73 6.45 10.12
C TYR A 121 3.62 7.37 10.99
N HIS A 122 4.79 6.90 11.38
CA HIS A 122 5.76 7.65 12.21
C HIS A 122 6.31 8.91 11.52
N ARG A 123 6.39 8.92 10.17
CA ARG A 123 6.74 10.10 9.37
C ARG A 123 5.55 11.02 9.20
N VAL A 124 4.39 10.44 8.91
CA VAL A 124 3.15 11.16 8.61
C VAL A 124 2.67 11.95 9.84
N GLU A 125 2.82 11.41 11.04
CA GLU A 125 2.55 12.09 12.31
C GLU A 125 3.44 13.33 12.53
N GLN A 126 4.60 13.40 11.85
CA GLN A 126 5.51 14.54 11.87
C GLN A 126 5.28 15.49 10.68
N GLY A 127 4.18 15.32 9.93
CA GLY A 127 3.90 16.10 8.72
C GLY A 127 4.80 15.77 7.53
N LYS A 128 5.52 14.64 7.57
CA LYS A 128 6.40 14.21 6.47
C LYS A 128 5.69 13.21 5.55
N LYS A 129 6.05 13.22 4.26
CA LYS A 129 5.58 12.22 3.30
C LYS A 129 6.18 10.83 3.61
N PRO A 130 5.50 9.73 3.25
CA PRO A 130 6.07 8.39 3.30
C PRO A 130 7.39 8.30 2.52
N ALA A 131 8.31 7.42 2.95
CA ALA A 131 9.63 7.26 2.32
C ALA A 131 9.51 6.93 0.82
N CYS A 132 8.59 6.03 0.49
CA CYS A 132 8.31 5.58 -0.86
C CYS A 132 7.75 6.67 -1.80
N VAL A 133 7.11 7.70 -1.24
CA VAL A 133 6.63 8.89 -1.96
C VAL A 133 7.78 9.88 -2.14
N SER A 134 8.55 10.10 -1.08
CA SER A 134 9.66 11.06 -1.05
C SER A 134 10.78 10.73 -2.04
N THR A 135 11.03 9.43 -2.28
CA THR A 135 12.09 8.95 -3.19
C THR A 135 11.63 8.80 -4.66
N CYS A 136 10.34 8.99 -4.95
CA CYS A 136 9.79 8.64 -6.26
C CYS A 136 10.19 9.65 -7.33
N ILE A 137 11.29 9.37 -8.05
CA ILE A 137 11.82 10.24 -9.12
C ILE A 137 10.83 10.53 -10.25
N GLY A 138 9.92 9.59 -10.54
CA GLY A 138 8.92 9.75 -11.59
C GLY A 138 7.66 10.48 -11.12
N GLU A 139 7.60 10.90 -9.85
CA GLU A 139 6.39 11.47 -9.24
C GLU A 139 5.16 10.59 -9.51
N ALA A 140 5.36 9.27 -9.41
CA ALA A 140 4.32 8.29 -9.66
C ALA A 140 3.50 7.97 -8.40
N ARG A 141 3.87 8.51 -7.23
CA ARG A 141 3.22 8.20 -5.95
C ARG A 141 2.88 9.49 -5.22
N TYR A 142 1.61 9.62 -4.83
CA TYR A 142 1.06 10.78 -4.12
C TYR A 142 0.39 10.29 -2.85
N PHE A 143 0.49 11.04 -1.76
CA PHE A 143 -0.06 10.67 -0.47
C PHE A 143 -0.63 11.91 0.20
N GLY A 144 -1.84 11.78 0.74
CA GLY A 144 -2.60 12.90 1.26
C GLY A 144 -3.86 12.47 1.98
N ASP A 145 -4.72 13.44 2.24
CA ASP A 145 -6.03 13.26 2.87
C ASP A 145 -7.12 13.07 1.81
N LEU A 146 -7.82 11.94 1.87
CA LEU A 146 -8.90 11.62 0.93
C LEU A 146 -10.14 12.49 1.15
N ASP A 147 -10.34 12.95 2.41
CA ASP A 147 -11.51 13.72 2.80
C ASP A 147 -11.30 15.24 2.57
N ASP A 148 -10.07 15.69 2.27
CA ASP A 148 -9.80 17.07 1.86
C ASP A 148 -9.92 17.24 0.33
N PRO A 149 -10.95 17.93 -0.18
CA PRO A 149 -11.11 18.15 -1.62
C PRO A 149 -10.00 19.02 -2.23
N ASN A 150 -9.24 19.76 -1.42
CA ASN A 150 -8.13 20.59 -1.89
C ASN A 150 -6.82 19.82 -2.01
N ASP A 151 -6.71 18.62 -1.41
CA ASP A 151 -5.53 17.79 -1.46
C ASP A 151 -5.24 17.37 -2.92
N GLU A 152 -3.95 17.26 -3.25
CA GLU A 152 -3.49 16.85 -4.57
C GLU A 152 -4.05 15.48 -4.98
N ILE A 153 -4.17 14.55 -4.03
CA ILE A 153 -4.70 13.22 -4.34
C ILE A 153 -6.16 13.27 -4.82
N HIS A 154 -6.98 14.18 -4.29
CA HIS A 154 -8.38 14.32 -4.67
C HIS A 154 -8.49 14.76 -6.14
N ARG A 155 -7.66 15.74 -6.54
CA ARG A 155 -7.61 16.23 -7.92
C ARG A 155 -7.17 15.14 -8.88
N ILE A 156 -6.13 14.37 -8.54
CA ILE A 156 -5.62 13.30 -9.40
C ILE A 156 -6.66 12.20 -9.57
N ILE A 157 -7.35 11.79 -8.49
CA ILE A 157 -8.40 10.76 -8.56
C ILE A 157 -9.49 11.15 -9.55
N GLN A 158 -9.99 12.40 -9.47
CA GLN A 158 -11.05 12.89 -10.34
C GLN A 158 -10.58 13.06 -11.79
N GLN A 159 -9.46 13.76 -12.00
CA GLN A 159 -8.98 14.11 -13.35
C GLN A 159 -8.51 12.90 -14.14
N LYS A 160 -7.82 11.97 -13.47
CA LYS A 160 -7.23 10.78 -14.10
C LYS A 160 -8.09 9.52 -13.92
N GLN A 161 -9.27 9.65 -13.33
CA GLN A 161 -10.20 8.55 -13.07
C GLN A 161 -9.51 7.37 -12.36
N ALA A 162 -8.71 7.66 -11.34
CA ALA A 162 -7.92 6.65 -10.64
C ALA A 162 -8.86 5.66 -9.93
N LYS A 163 -8.57 4.35 -10.03
CA LYS A 163 -9.44 3.28 -9.49
C LYS A 163 -8.72 2.42 -8.47
N PRO A 164 -9.41 1.93 -7.43
CA PRO A 164 -8.83 0.99 -6.47
C PRO A 164 -8.56 -0.38 -7.12
N LEU A 165 -7.60 -1.13 -6.58
CA LEU A 165 -7.43 -2.54 -6.96
C LEU A 165 -8.56 -3.39 -6.41
N ARG A 166 -9.14 -4.23 -7.28
CA ARG A 166 -10.22 -5.15 -6.90
C ARG A 166 -11.36 -4.44 -6.17
N GLY A 167 -11.80 -3.30 -6.72
CA GLY A 167 -12.95 -2.55 -6.18
C GLY A 167 -14.24 -3.36 -6.11
N ASP A 168 -14.33 -4.44 -6.88
CA ASP A 168 -15.41 -5.44 -6.87
C ASP A 168 -15.55 -6.19 -5.54
N LEU A 169 -14.50 -6.27 -4.72
CA LEU A 169 -14.49 -7.07 -3.49
C LEU A 169 -15.10 -6.37 -2.27
N GLY A 170 -15.57 -5.13 -2.40
CA GLY A 170 -16.20 -4.40 -1.29
C GLY A 170 -15.27 -4.06 -0.12
N THR A 171 -13.95 -4.22 -0.28
CA THR A 171 -12.94 -3.91 0.76
C THR A 171 -12.73 -2.41 0.96
N LYS A 172 -13.19 -1.57 0.03
CA LYS A 172 -13.00 -0.12 0.02
C LYS A 172 -11.52 0.28 0.23
N PRO A 173 -10.63 -0.02 -0.73
CA PRO A 173 -9.20 0.33 -0.66
C PRO A 173 -8.95 1.82 -0.53
N SER A 174 -7.87 2.19 0.17
CA SER A 174 -7.39 3.58 0.31
C SER A 174 -6.22 3.89 -0.64
N ILE A 175 -5.94 3.00 -1.60
CA ILE A 175 -4.97 3.25 -2.67
C ILE A 175 -5.67 3.19 -4.02
N TYR A 176 -5.44 4.21 -4.83
CA TYR A 176 -6.02 4.39 -6.16
C TYR A 176 -4.92 4.35 -7.23
N TYR A 177 -5.24 3.79 -8.38
CA TYR A 177 -4.28 3.57 -9.46
C TYR A 177 -4.74 4.28 -10.73
N VAL A 178 -3.83 5.03 -11.35
CA VAL A 178 -3.97 5.49 -12.74
C VAL A 178 -3.24 4.49 -13.63
N ARG A 179 -3.89 4.02 -14.69
CA ARG A 179 -3.37 3.06 -15.66
C ARG A 179 -3.78 3.44 -17.07
#